data_AF-A0A851A306-F1
#
_entry.id   AF-A0A851A306-F1
#
_cell.length_a   1.000
_cell.length_b   1.000
_cell.length_c   1.000
_cell.angle_alpha   90.00
_cell.angle_beta   90.00
_cell.angle_gamma   90.00
#
_symmetry.space_group_name_H-M   'P 1'
#
loop_
_entity.id
_entity.type
_entity.pdbx_description
1 polymer ?
#
loop_
_entity_poly.entity_id
_entity_poly.type
_entity_poly.pdbx_seq_one_letter_code
_entity_poly.pdbx_strand_id
1 'polypeptide(L)'
;QLQENQDEIENMMNAIFKGVFVHRYRDAIAEIRAICIEEIGIWMKMYSDAFLNDSYLKYVGWTMHDKQGEVRLKCLTALQGLYYNKELNSKLELFTSRFKDRIVSMTLDKEYDVAVQAIKLLTLVLQSSEEVLTAEDCENVYHLVYSAHRPVAVAAGE
;
A
#
# COMPACT_ATOMS: atom_id res chain seq x y z
N GLN A 1 -35.78 4.01 -6.24
CA GLN A 1 -35.09 3.93 -7.55
C GLN A 1 -33.58 4.16 -7.44
N LEU A 2 -33.06 5.36 -7.15
CA LEU A 2 -31.59 5.54 -7.07
C LEU A 2 -30.93 4.69 -5.97
N GLN A 3 -31.55 4.61 -4.79
CA GLN A 3 -31.05 3.75 -3.71
C GLN A 3 -31.05 2.26 -4.09
N GLU A 4 -32.15 1.77 -4.68
CA GLU A 4 -32.25 0.36 -5.12
C GLU A 4 -31.19 0.03 -6.18
N ASN A 5 -30.94 0.95 -7.12
CA ASN A 5 -29.88 0.77 -8.12
C ASN A 5 -28.49 0.75 -7.47
N GLN A 6 -28.25 1.59 -6.46
CA GLN A 6 -27.00 1.58 -5.71
C GLN A 6 -26.81 0.25 -4.99
N ASP A 7 -27.84 -0.23 -4.29
CA ASP A 7 -27.82 -1.50 -3.56
C ASP A 7 -27.55 -2.68 -4.52
N GLU A 8 -28.11 -2.66 -5.73
CA GLU A 8 -27.87 -3.69 -6.75
C GLU A 8 -26.40 -3.71 -7.20
N ILE A 9 -25.81 -2.54 -7.47
CA ILE A 9 -24.39 -2.44 -7.84
C ILE A 9 -23.49 -2.87 -6.68
N GLU A 10 -23.79 -2.47 -5.43
CA GLU A 10 -23.05 -2.91 -4.25
C GLU A 10 -23.12 -4.42 -4.04
N ASN A 11 -24.27 -5.05 -4.35
CA ASN A 11 -24.40 -6.50 -4.32
C ASN A 11 -23.52 -7.18 -5.38
N MET A 12 -23.46 -6.64 -6.60
CA MET A 12 -22.58 -7.15 -7.66
C MET A 12 -21.09 -7.03 -7.27
N MET A 13 -20.68 -5.88 -6.73
CA MET A 13 -19.32 -5.67 -6.24
C MET A 13 -18.96 -6.66 -5.13
N ASN A 14 -19.88 -6.85 -4.17
CA ASN A 14 -19.71 -7.82 -3.09
C ASN A 14 -19.62 -9.27 -3.59
N ALA A 15 -20.37 -9.63 -4.64
CA ALA A 15 -20.30 -10.95 -5.24
C ALA A 15 -18.92 -11.21 -5.87
N ILE A 16 -18.37 -10.24 -6.61
CA ILE A 16 -17.01 -10.32 -7.16
C ILE A 16 -15.97 -10.38 -6.04
N PHE A 17 -16.12 -9.54 -5.02
CA PHE A 17 -15.19 -9.49 -3.91
C PHE A 17 -15.13 -10.83 -3.17
N LYS A 18 -16.28 -11.34 -2.73
CA LYS A 18 -16.38 -12.59 -1.96
C LYS A 18 -16.09 -13.82 -2.82
N GLY A 19 -16.56 -13.85 -4.06
CA GLY A 19 -16.43 -15.01 -4.96
C GLY A 19 -15.07 -15.12 -5.65
N VAL A 20 -14.38 -13.99 -5.87
CA VAL A 20 -13.11 -13.95 -6.61
C VAL A 20 -11.98 -13.39 -5.76
N PHE A 21 -12.06 -12.12 -5.36
CA PHE A 21 -10.93 -11.42 -4.74
C PHE A 21 -10.41 -12.15 -3.48
N VAL A 22 -11.30 -12.49 -2.54
CA VAL A 22 -10.93 -13.15 -1.26
C VAL A 22 -10.23 -14.50 -1.46
N HIS A 23 -10.40 -15.13 -2.62
CA HIS A 23 -9.72 -16.36 -2.97
C HIS A 23 -8.45 -16.15 -3.80
N ARG A 24 -8.40 -15.10 -4.64
CA ARG A 24 -7.32 -14.88 -5.63
C ARG A 24 -6.22 -13.94 -5.18
N TYR A 25 -6.45 -13.05 -4.21
CA TYR A 25 -5.35 -12.24 -3.65
C TYR A 25 -4.24 -13.09 -2.99
N ARG A 26 -4.55 -14.35 -2.67
CA ARG A 26 -3.68 -15.35 -2.04
C ARG A 26 -3.43 -16.57 -2.94
N ASP A 27 -3.58 -16.40 -4.25
CA ASP A 27 -3.38 -17.48 -5.23
C ASP A 27 -1.94 -18.02 -5.19
N ALA A 28 -1.73 -19.25 -5.68
CA ALA A 28 -0.40 -19.82 -5.84
C ALA A 28 0.44 -19.02 -6.85
N ILE A 29 -0.19 -18.47 -7.90
CA ILE A 29 0.47 -17.70 -8.95
C ILE A 29 0.63 -16.24 -8.51
N ALA A 30 1.86 -15.74 -8.54
CA ALA A 30 2.19 -14.40 -8.05
C ALA A 30 1.57 -13.27 -8.87
N GLU A 31 1.55 -13.40 -10.20
CA GLU A 31 0.91 -12.46 -11.11
C GLU A 31 -0.59 -12.27 -10.78
N ILE A 32 -1.30 -13.34 -10.44
CA ILE A 32 -2.72 -13.26 -10.04
C ILE A 32 -2.86 -12.47 -8.72
N ARG A 33 -1.97 -12.69 -7.76
CA ARG A 33 -1.96 -11.93 -6.51
C ARG A 33 -1.67 -10.45 -6.76
N ALA A 34 -0.70 -10.14 -7.61
CA ALA A 34 -0.34 -8.77 -7.99
C ALA A 34 -1.53 -8.03 -8.61
N ILE A 35 -2.24 -8.66 -9.56
CA ILE A 35 -3.46 -8.10 -10.19
C ILE A 35 -4.51 -7.77 -9.12
N CYS A 36 -4.78 -8.70 -8.19
CA CYS A 36 -5.77 -8.46 -7.14
C CYS A 36 -5.39 -7.24 -6.27
N ILE A 37 -4.12 -7.14 -5.87
CA ILE A 37 -3.64 -6.05 -5.02
C ILE A 37 -3.65 -4.70 -5.74
N GLU A 38 -3.34 -4.68 -7.03
CA GLU A 38 -3.44 -3.47 -7.85
C GLU A 38 -4.90 -2.95 -7.88
N GLU A 39 -5.85 -3.83 -8.19
CA GLU A 39 -7.26 -3.45 -8.33
C GLU A 39 -7.90 -2.99 -7.02
N ILE A 40 -7.62 -3.65 -5.88
CA ILE A 40 -8.15 -3.18 -4.59
C ILE A 40 -7.56 -1.80 -4.22
N GLY A 41 -6.31 -1.52 -4.61
CA GLY A 41 -5.71 -0.19 -4.49
C GLY A 41 -6.48 0.87 -5.29
N ILE A 42 -6.85 0.53 -6.52
CA ILE A 42 -7.66 1.39 -7.39
C ILE A 42 -9.03 1.66 -6.79
N TRP A 43 -9.72 0.64 -6.28
CA TRP A 43 -11.06 0.81 -5.69
C TRP A 43 -11.03 1.72 -4.46
N MET A 44 -10.04 1.52 -3.57
CA MET A 44 -9.84 2.38 -2.39
C MET A 44 -9.56 3.83 -2.77
N LYS A 45 -8.86 4.06 -3.89
CA LYS A 45 -8.57 5.41 -4.39
C LYS A 45 -9.79 6.05 -5.07
N MET A 46 -10.52 5.30 -5.88
CA MET A 46 -11.63 5.81 -6.70
C MET A 46 -12.93 6.00 -5.91
N TYR A 47 -13.20 5.15 -4.93
CA TYR A 47 -14.42 5.21 -4.12
C TYR A 47 -14.07 5.01 -2.64
N SER A 48 -13.29 5.93 -2.11
CA SER A 48 -12.72 5.87 -0.76
C SER A 48 -13.77 5.84 0.36
N ASP A 49 -14.96 6.39 0.15
CA ASP A 49 -16.03 6.33 1.15
C ASP A 49 -16.57 4.92 1.38
N ALA A 50 -16.59 4.08 0.35
CA ALA A 50 -17.02 2.69 0.46
C ALA A 50 -15.84 1.72 0.75
N PHE A 51 -14.68 1.95 0.14
CA PHE A 51 -13.59 0.98 0.12
C PHE A 51 -12.41 1.33 1.03
N LEU A 52 -12.15 2.61 1.33
CA LEU A 52 -10.99 2.96 2.15
C LEU A 52 -11.31 2.81 3.64
N ASN A 53 -11.21 1.57 4.11
CA ASN A 53 -11.35 1.21 5.51
C ASN A 53 -10.57 -0.09 5.82
N ASP A 54 -10.44 -0.42 7.10
CA ASP A 54 -9.67 -1.56 7.59
C ASP A 54 -10.11 -2.91 7.01
N SER A 55 -11.38 -3.05 6.62
CA SER A 55 -11.88 -4.30 6.04
C SER A 55 -11.22 -4.62 4.70
N TYR A 56 -10.76 -3.61 3.97
CA TYR A 56 -10.06 -3.74 2.69
C TYR A 56 -8.55 -3.52 2.82
N LEU A 57 -8.11 -2.52 3.59
CA LEU A 57 -6.69 -2.23 3.79
C LEU A 57 -5.90 -3.41 4.35
N LYS A 58 -6.52 -4.26 5.18
CA LYS A 58 -5.87 -5.47 5.72
C LYS A 58 -5.30 -6.39 4.64
N TYR A 59 -5.91 -6.46 3.46
CA TYR A 59 -5.42 -7.30 2.37
C TYR A 59 -4.10 -6.78 1.81
N VAL A 60 -3.95 -5.47 1.67
CA VAL A 60 -2.66 -4.85 1.31
C VAL A 60 -1.64 -5.03 2.45
N GLY A 61 -2.07 -4.80 3.69
CA GLY A 61 -1.28 -4.99 4.91
C GLY A 61 -0.63 -6.37 5.01
N TRP A 62 -1.42 -7.44 4.84
CA TRP A 62 -0.92 -8.80 4.83
C TRP A 62 -0.01 -9.07 3.64
N THR A 63 -0.40 -8.59 2.45
CA THR A 63 0.30 -8.91 1.20
C THR A 63 1.63 -8.15 1.04
N MET A 64 1.90 -7.11 1.85
CA MET A 64 3.27 -6.56 1.99
C MET A 64 4.32 -7.58 2.49
N HIS A 65 3.88 -8.72 3.02
CA HIS A 65 4.74 -9.83 3.47
C HIS A 65 4.90 -10.93 2.41
N ASP A 66 4.40 -10.72 1.18
CA ASP A 66 4.51 -11.69 0.11
C ASP A 66 5.98 -12.02 -0.22
N LYS A 67 6.22 -13.25 -0.68
CA LYS A 67 7.56 -13.72 -1.02
C LYS A 67 8.06 -13.15 -2.35
N GLN A 68 7.17 -12.77 -3.25
CA GLN A 68 7.52 -12.22 -4.56
C GLN A 68 7.48 -10.69 -4.54
N GLY A 69 8.56 -10.04 -5.00
CA GLY A 69 8.63 -8.58 -4.94
C GLY A 69 7.69 -7.88 -5.89
N GLU A 70 7.30 -8.48 -7.02
CA GLU A 70 6.26 -7.90 -7.88
C GLU A 70 4.95 -7.66 -7.12
N VAL A 71 4.60 -8.56 -6.20
CA VAL A 71 3.40 -8.46 -5.37
C VAL A 71 3.59 -7.39 -4.29
N ARG A 72 4.77 -7.37 -3.63
CA ARG A 72 5.12 -6.33 -2.65
C ARG A 72 5.15 -4.94 -3.27
N LEU A 73 5.62 -4.82 -4.51
CA LEU A 73 5.66 -3.58 -5.28
C LEU A 73 4.25 -3.02 -5.48
N LYS A 74 3.29 -3.87 -5.90
CA LYS A 74 1.88 -3.45 -6.06
C LYS A 74 1.28 -2.97 -4.74
N CYS A 75 1.61 -3.57 -3.60
CA CYS A 75 1.17 -3.08 -2.29
C CYS A 75 1.64 -1.64 -2.04
N LEU A 76 2.92 -1.36 -2.28
CA LEU A 76 3.48 -0.03 -2.03
C LEU A 76 2.91 1.01 -3.01
N THR A 77 2.79 0.68 -4.30
CA THR A 77 2.19 1.57 -5.29
C THR A 77 0.72 1.87 -4.98
N ALA A 78 -0.05 0.87 -4.53
CA ALA A 78 -1.43 1.06 -4.08
C ALA A 78 -1.49 2.06 -2.92
N LEU A 79 -0.65 1.89 -1.89
CA LEU A 79 -0.59 2.80 -0.74
C LEU A 79 -0.18 4.22 -1.15
N GLN A 80 0.85 4.38 -1.98
CA GLN A 80 1.27 5.69 -2.48
C GLN A 80 0.11 6.40 -3.17
N GLY A 81 -0.67 5.68 -3.99
CA GLY A 81 -1.86 6.21 -4.65
C GLY A 81 -2.89 6.81 -3.69
N LEU A 82 -2.96 6.32 -2.45
CA LEU A 82 -3.83 6.81 -1.39
C LEU A 82 -3.22 8.04 -0.69
N TYR A 83 -1.93 8.02 -0.32
CA TYR A 83 -1.27 9.15 0.34
C TYR A 83 -1.10 10.39 -0.55
N TYR A 84 -1.01 10.22 -1.86
CA TYR A 84 -1.02 11.36 -2.78
C TYR A 84 -2.30 12.20 -2.65
N ASN A 85 -3.42 11.59 -2.23
CA ASN A 85 -4.63 12.33 -1.91
C ASN A 85 -4.68 12.64 -0.41
N LYS A 86 -4.26 13.85 -0.05
CA LYS A 86 -4.15 14.29 1.35
C LYS A 86 -5.46 14.21 2.14
N GLU A 87 -6.61 14.30 1.47
CA GLU A 87 -7.93 14.19 2.10
C GLU A 87 -8.19 12.80 2.68
N LEU A 88 -7.47 11.77 2.20
CA LEU A 88 -7.63 10.38 2.62
C LEU A 88 -6.76 10.02 3.84
N ASN A 89 -5.80 10.88 4.22
CA ASN A 89 -4.76 10.54 5.18
C ASN A 89 -5.29 10.15 6.57
N SER A 90 -6.36 10.80 7.05
CA SER A 90 -6.97 10.47 8.34
C SER A 90 -7.51 9.03 8.40
N LYS A 91 -7.99 8.49 7.26
CA LYS A 91 -8.44 7.09 7.15
C LYS A 91 -7.26 6.10 7.13
N LEU A 92 -6.02 6.57 6.95
CA LEU A 92 -4.82 5.74 6.85
C LEU A 92 -4.00 5.69 8.14
N GLU A 93 -4.21 6.59 9.10
CA GLU A 93 -3.37 6.71 10.30
C GLU A 93 -3.23 5.39 11.07
N LEU A 94 -4.34 4.72 11.36
CA LEU A 94 -4.33 3.45 12.10
C LEU A 94 -3.59 2.34 11.34
N PHE A 95 -3.80 2.27 10.03
CA PHE A 95 -3.09 1.33 9.17
C PHE A 95 -1.58 1.63 9.17
N THR A 96 -1.21 2.91 9.04
CA THR A 96 0.19 3.35 9.00
C THR A 96 0.87 2.99 10.29
N SER A 97 0.29 3.38 11.44
CA SER A 97 0.83 3.07 12.77
C SER A 97 1.07 1.57 12.94
N ARG A 98 0.12 0.73 12.49
CA ARG A 98 0.22 -0.72 12.59
C ARG A 98 1.28 -1.33 11.68
N PHE A 99 1.50 -0.81 10.48
CA PHE A 99 2.37 -1.40 9.48
C PHE A 99 3.67 -0.61 9.22
N LYS A 100 3.91 0.48 9.96
CA LYS A 100 5.08 1.36 9.83
C LYS A 100 6.38 0.57 9.83
N ASP A 101 6.61 -0.25 10.86
CA ASP A 101 7.84 -1.04 11.00
C ASP A 101 8.08 -1.94 9.77
N ARG A 102 6.99 -2.48 9.20
CA ARG A 102 7.09 -3.28 7.98
C ARG A 102 7.49 -2.41 6.79
N ILE A 103 6.88 -1.24 6.60
CA ILE A 103 7.20 -0.32 5.50
C ILE A 103 8.67 0.14 5.60
N VAL A 104 9.12 0.51 6.81
CA VAL A 104 10.52 0.89 7.06
C VAL A 104 11.46 -0.26 6.74
N SER A 105 11.15 -1.50 7.15
CA SER A 105 11.98 -2.67 6.81
C SER A 105 12.09 -2.92 5.30
N MET A 106 11.08 -2.51 4.51
CA MET A 106 11.07 -2.67 3.06
C MET A 106 12.00 -1.68 2.35
N THR A 107 12.55 -0.67 3.03
CA THR A 107 13.62 0.18 2.47
C THR A 107 14.92 -0.61 2.23
N LEU A 108 15.05 -1.77 2.86
CA LEU A 108 16.10 -2.77 2.66
C LEU A 108 15.54 -4.05 2.01
N ASP A 109 14.46 -3.95 1.23
CA ASP A 109 13.92 -5.09 0.51
C ASP A 109 14.99 -5.71 -0.41
N LYS A 110 14.94 -7.03 -0.59
CA LYS A 110 15.89 -7.77 -1.43
C LYS A 110 15.82 -7.32 -2.90
N GLU A 111 14.67 -6.80 -3.32
CA GLU A 111 14.46 -6.28 -4.66
C GLU A 111 14.49 -4.75 -4.63
N TYR A 112 15.46 -4.16 -5.33
CA TYR A 112 15.70 -2.72 -5.25
C TYR A 112 14.50 -1.86 -5.69
N ASP A 113 13.71 -2.32 -6.66
CA ASP A 113 12.51 -1.59 -7.09
C ASP A 113 11.49 -1.45 -5.95
N VAL A 114 11.33 -2.50 -5.13
CA VAL A 114 10.48 -2.46 -3.94
C VAL A 114 11.06 -1.49 -2.90
N ALA A 115 12.37 -1.52 -2.68
CA ALA A 115 13.04 -0.61 -1.76
C ALA A 115 12.85 0.87 -2.14
N VAL A 116 12.98 1.20 -3.43
CA VAL A 116 12.72 2.56 -3.93
C VAL A 116 11.29 2.99 -3.62
N GLN A 117 10.30 2.13 -3.86
CA GLN A 117 8.89 2.48 -3.58
C GLN A 117 8.60 2.59 -2.09
N ALA A 118 9.31 1.83 -1.24
CA ALA A 118 9.15 1.91 0.21
C ALA A 118 9.64 3.27 0.72
N ILE A 119 10.81 3.72 0.25
CA ILE A 119 11.36 5.03 0.60
C ILE A 119 10.41 6.15 0.14
N LYS A 120 9.96 6.11 -1.12
CA LYS A 120 9.01 7.09 -1.65
C LYS A 120 7.70 7.13 -0.86
N LEU A 121 7.20 5.98 -0.43
CA LEU A 121 6.02 5.90 0.42
C LEU A 121 6.28 6.56 1.79
N LEU A 122 7.44 6.32 2.40
CA LEU A 122 7.79 6.98 3.67
C LEU A 122 7.91 8.50 3.52
N THR A 123 8.42 9.01 2.40
CA THR A 123 8.41 10.45 2.11
C THR A 123 6.98 11.01 2.08
N LEU A 124 6.03 10.29 1.46
CA LEU A 124 4.62 10.68 1.47
C LEU A 124 4.00 10.60 2.87
N VAL A 125 4.35 9.59 3.66
CA VAL A 125 3.91 9.46 5.05
C VAL A 125 4.41 10.64 5.88
N LEU A 126 5.69 11.01 5.75
CA LEU A 126 6.28 12.15 6.43
C LEU A 126 5.54 13.46 6.10
N GLN A 127 5.20 13.66 4.82
CA GLN A 127 4.41 14.81 4.37
C GLN A 127 2.96 14.81 4.87
N SER A 128 2.43 13.64 5.23
CA SER A 128 1.07 13.48 5.77
C SER A 128 1.00 13.70 7.28
N SER A 129 2.01 13.23 8.02
CA SER A 129 2.11 13.37 9.47
C SER A 129 3.56 13.14 9.91
N GLU A 130 4.18 14.18 10.46
CA GLU A 130 5.55 14.12 10.98
C GLU A 130 5.67 13.24 12.24
N GLU A 131 4.57 13.01 12.95
CA GLU A 131 4.57 12.29 14.24
C GLU A 131 4.59 10.75 14.08
N VAL A 132 4.31 10.22 12.88
CA VAL A 132 4.23 8.77 12.66
C VAL A 132 5.61 8.12 12.61
N LEU A 133 6.60 8.80 12.04
CA LEU A 133 7.96 8.28 11.91
C LEU A 133 8.81 8.71 13.11
N THR A 134 9.48 7.75 13.72
CA THR A 134 10.42 8.03 14.80
C THR A 134 11.78 8.45 14.25
N ALA A 135 12.62 9.05 15.10
CA ALA A 135 13.99 9.41 14.71
C ALA A 135 14.80 8.21 14.21
N GLU A 136 14.63 7.03 14.81
CA GLU A 136 15.28 5.78 14.39
C GLU A 136 14.81 5.33 13.00
N ASP A 137 13.51 5.45 12.70
CA ASP A 137 12.97 5.16 11.37
C ASP A 137 13.62 6.06 10.30
N CYS A 138 13.73 7.36 10.58
CA CYS A 138 14.33 8.33 9.68
C CYS A 138 15.84 8.09 9.49
N GLU A 139 16.56 7.78 10.57
CA GLU A 139 18.01 7.50 10.52
C GLU A 139 18.32 6.27 9.65
N ASN A 140 17.49 5.23 9.73
CA ASN A 140 17.58 4.07 8.85
C ASN A 140 17.46 4.44 7.37
N VAL A 141 16.58 5.39 7.02
CA VAL A 141 16.44 5.89 5.64
C VAL A 141 17.65 6.76 5.25
N TYR A 142 18.16 7.60 6.15
CA TYR A 142 19.32 8.47 5.86
C TYR A 142 20.57 7.67 5.49
N HIS A 143 20.80 6.50 6.08
CA HIS A 143 21.92 5.64 5.68
C HIS A 143 21.87 5.21 4.21
N LEU A 144 20.68 5.18 3.60
CA LEU A 144 20.50 4.72 2.22
C LEU A 144 20.99 5.72 1.17
N VAL A 145 21.27 6.98 1.52
CA VAL A 145 21.92 7.95 0.60
C VAL A 145 23.30 7.47 0.14
N TYR A 146 23.93 6.58 0.91
CA TYR A 146 25.21 5.92 0.58
C TYR A 146 25.03 4.57 -0.13
N SER A 147 23.81 4.19 -0.50
CA SER A 147 23.53 2.93 -1.20
C SER A 147 24.29 2.86 -2.53
N ALA A 148 24.85 1.70 -2.83
CA ALA A 148 25.48 1.43 -4.12
C ALA A 148 24.47 1.44 -5.29
N HIS A 149 23.18 1.27 -5.00
CA HIS A 149 22.12 1.34 -6.01
C HIS A 149 21.57 2.76 -6.13
N ARG A 150 21.97 3.47 -7.20
CA ARG A 150 21.66 4.90 -7.39
C ARG A 150 20.17 5.26 -7.21
N PRO A 151 19.19 4.52 -7.76
CA PRO A 151 17.77 4.81 -7.52
C PRO A 151 17.37 4.82 -6.03
N VAL A 152 17.95 3.95 -5.21
CA VAL A 152 17.70 3.92 -3.75
C VAL A 152 18.35 5.14 -3.09
N ALA A 153 19.61 5.42 -3.43
CA ALA A 153 20.32 6.57 -2.87
C ALA A 153 19.64 7.91 -3.20
N VAL A 154 19.16 8.07 -4.43
CA VAL A 154 18.41 9.26 -4.85
C VAL A 154 17.08 9.36 -4.12
N ALA A 155 16.31 8.27 -4.04
CA ALA A 155 15.03 8.28 -3.34
C ALA A 155 15.18 8.63 -1.84
N ALA A 156 16.27 8.18 -1.20
CA ALA A 156 16.55 8.50 0.20
C ALA A 156 17.08 9.93 0.41
N GLY A 157 17.58 10.57 -0.64
CA GLY A 157 18.10 11.94 -0.60
C GLY A 157 17.08 13.01 -1.01
N GLU A 158 15.91 12.62 -1.54
CA GLU A 158 14.76 13.49 -1.84
C GLU A 158 13.98 13.85 -0.57
#